data_AF-A0A7C4ZSG3-F1
#
_entry.id   AF-A0A7C4ZSG3-F1
#
_cell.length_a   1.000
_cell.length_b   1.000
_cell.length_c   1.000
_cell.angle_alpha   90.00
_cell.angle_beta   90.00
_cell.angle_gamma   90.00
#
_symmetry.space_group_name_H-M   'P 1'
#
loop_
_entity.id
_entity.type
_entity.pdbx_description
1 polymer ?
#
loop_
_entity_poly.entity_id
_entity_poly.type
_entity_poly.pdbx_seq_one_letter_code
_entity_poly.pdbx_strand_id
1 'polypeptide(L)'
;MRLRINIYIVASIAFSIITLVSFWAFSSLFAETSIFYIGLPFALNAFLFSYVLLRRDGAASSFKIAHAQIPNIILGALTILSVLAVLFVPAYNGSMLEWMKISPLDWLRYLSSLLLTSFLPGYFLLKILDRKHVLDTGIVIVLSYLVSLFITFLAGFSFSVSANSLDSLGLPIIISTNIFLIVIYYLTNRKKTRNCLVTINWLELGLLLPILTVITVGSVITMINNLPLTSGDMQNNYGTALNFLKGFPVYGGKMVTYGGGYLFAIYLDVLFILSGIPSALAKQGLYILSFMSLLAFYSSIKAWFSESQDKRLPLVATMLSILLGFGGLYALYLKFTDPAYTNIIQLLSTATSKTYDIYMRILYLPDIVAPLWNIGLPVFFTLLYFLKKNSSNLIRATIIPALVALGYMGHTSEVIIFIIIAFIYTLFFRKSNSVKIGPYIVLGLGVVTLADLAAPVQMFVSSGVGAGLSLPFVISLILAVAASVAELVKDRCTFLFSMNLRTSLLEKLGKSWRYGKWVLIYVYFFFFVTWLTIEKDFNLWAWGGYSFTPFFVFPLRFGAVGLLAIISIFIYFSGIIRDRRLFFFLSLIPIGFALEQLANYYLSYYPAYRYGTLAFV
;
A
#
# COMPACT_ATOMS: atom_id res chain seq x y z
N MET A 1 -28.52 -17.65 -34.53
CA MET A 1 -27.75 -17.64 -33.26
C MET A 1 -28.64 -17.04 -32.17
N ARG A 2 -29.33 -17.85 -31.34
CA ARG A 2 -30.22 -17.33 -30.29
C ARG A 2 -29.37 -16.91 -29.09
N LEU A 3 -29.24 -15.60 -28.86
CA LEU A 3 -28.59 -15.03 -27.69
C LEU A 3 -29.43 -15.39 -26.46
N ARG A 4 -29.12 -16.51 -25.78
CA ARG A 4 -29.69 -16.78 -24.46
C ARG A 4 -29.03 -15.81 -23.49
N ILE A 5 -29.72 -14.70 -23.20
CA ILE A 5 -29.30 -13.79 -22.14
C ILE A 5 -29.27 -14.61 -20.85
N ASN A 6 -28.07 -14.79 -20.30
CA ASN A 6 -27.86 -15.55 -19.09
C ASN A 6 -28.46 -14.77 -17.90
N ILE A 7 -29.25 -15.43 -17.05
CA ILE A 7 -29.87 -14.84 -15.86
C ILE A 7 -28.85 -14.11 -14.97
N TYR A 8 -27.60 -14.57 -14.94
CA TYR A 8 -26.52 -13.91 -14.19
C TYR A 8 -26.19 -12.53 -14.75
N ILE A 9 -26.22 -12.35 -16.08
CA ILE A 9 -26.00 -11.04 -16.71
C ILE A 9 -27.13 -10.08 -16.32
N VAL A 10 -28.38 -10.54 -16.35
CA VAL A 10 -29.54 -9.72 -15.97
C VAL A 10 -29.43 -9.29 -14.51
N ALA A 11 -29.14 -10.22 -13.60
CA ALA A 11 -28.94 -9.91 -12.18
C ALA A 11 -27.79 -8.90 -11.98
N SER A 12 -26.68 -9.06 -12.70
CA SER A 12 -25.56 -8.13 -12.64
C SER A 12 -25.88 -6.74 -13.18
N ILE A 13 -26.63 -6.65 -14.28
CA ILE A 13 -27.14 -5.38 -14.80
C ILE A 13 -28.03 -4.71 -13.75
N ALA A 14 -28.92 -5.46 -13.10
CA ALA A 14 -29.77 -4.93 -12.05
C ALA A 14 -28.96 -4.36 -10.88
N PHE A 15 -27.94 -5.07 -10.39
CA PHE A 15 -27.05 -4.55 -9.35
C PHE A 15 -26.30 -3.28 -9.78
N SER A 16 -25.86 -3.22 -11.03
CA SER A 16 -25.20 -2.03 -11.59
C SER A 16 -26.16 -0.83 -11.66
N ILE A 17 -27.39 -1.04 -12.12
CA ILE A 17 -28.41 0.00 -12.21
C ILE A 17 -28.79 0.49 -10.81
N ILE A 18 -29.04 -0.41 -9.86
CA ILE A 18 -29.32 -0.05 -8.47
C ILE A 18 -28.19 0.81 -7.91
N THR A 19 -26.93 0.38 -8.12
CA THR A 19 -25.75 1.14 -7.68
C THR A 19 -25.75 2.54 -8.28
N LEU A 20 -25.93 2.67 -9.60
CA LEU A 20 -25.91 3.96 -10.29
C LEU A 20 -27.06 4.88 -9.82
N VAL A 21 -28.26 4.33 -9.65
CA VAL A 21 -29.43 5.06 -9.13
C VAL A 21 -29.19 5.52 -7.69
N SER A 22 -28.55 4.71 -6.85
CA SER A 22 -28.17 5.12 -5.49
C SER A 22 -27.17 6.29 -5.51
N PHE A 23 -26.14 6.24 -6.36
CA PHE A 23 -25.19 7.34 -6.50
C PHE A 23 -25.83 8.61 -7.07
N TRP A 24 -26.77 8.49 -8.01
CA TRP A 24 -27.57 9.62 -8.49
C TRP A 24 -28.41 10.23 -7.37
N ALA A 25 -29.13 9.40 -6.61
CA ALA A 25 -29.92 9.85 -5.47
C ALA A 25 -29.05 10.54 -4.40
N PHE A 26 -27.87 10.00 -4.10
CA PHE A 26 -26.92 10.64 -3.17
C PHE A 26 -26.38 11.95 -3.74
N SER A 27 -26.05 12.01 -5.02
CA SER A 27 -25.63 13.25 -5.67
C SER A 27 -26.70 14.34 -5.54
N SER A 28 -27.97 14.01 -5.74
CA SER A 28 -29.08 14.93 -5.51
C SER A 28 -29.26 15.29 -4.02
N LEU A 29 -29.16 14.32 -3.11
CA LEU A 29 -29.30 14.53 -1.66
C LEU A 29 -28.24 15.48 -1.10
N PHE A 30 -27.01 15.35 -1.57
CA PHE A 30 -25.87 16.16 -1.14
C PHE A 30 -25.67 17.42 -1.99
N ALA A 31 -26.42 17.59 -3.08
CA ALA A 31 -26.20 18.62 -4.09
C ALA A 31 -24.77 18.62 -4.67
N GLU A 32 -24.17 17.44 -4.82
CA GLU A 32 -22.78 17.25 -5.25
C GLU A 32 -22.71 16.32 -6.47
N THR A 33 -22.50 16.91 -7.66
CA THR A 33 -22.49 16.17 -8.94
C THR A 33 -21.30 15.19 -9.05
N SER A 34 -20.20 15.49 -8.37
CA SER A 34 -19.00 14.63 -8.29
C SER A 34 -19.32 13.22 -7.78
N ILE A 35 -20.30 13.09 -6.87
CA ILE A 35 -20.76 11.81 -6.32
C ILE A 35 -21.28 10.90 -7.45
N PHE A 36 -22.07 11.45 -8.38
CA PHE A 36 -22.61 10.68 -9.49
C PHE A 36 -21.50 10.20 -10.45
N TYR A 37 -20.53 11.06 -10.77
CA TYR A 37 -19.41 10.69 -11.64
C TYR A 37 -18.53 9.59 -11.05
N ILE A 38 -18.28 9.62 -9.73
CA ILE A 38 -17.60 8.52 -9.02
C ILE A 38 -18.47 7.24 -9.04
N GLY A 39 -19.80 7.38 -9.04
CA GLY A 39 -20.74 6.26 -9.11
C GLY A 39 -20.63 5.42 -10.38
N LEU A 40 -20.17 5.99 -11.50
CA LEU A 40 -20.03 5.27 -12.78
C LEU A 40 -19.03 4.09 -12.71
N PRO A 41 -17.76 4.29 -12.31
CA PRO A 41 -16.82 3.18 -12.17
C PRO A 41 -17.24 2.21 -11.04
N PHE A 42 -17.94 2.67 -10.00
CA PHE A 42 -18.53 1.79 -8.97
C PHE A 42 -19.64 0.89 -9.52
N ALA A 43 -20.55 1.42 -10.36
CA ALA A 43 -21.61 0.65 -10.98
C ALA A 43 -21.02 -0.43 -11.90
N LEU A 44 -20.01 -0.08 -12.71
CA LEU A 44 -19.27 -1.04 -13.53
C LEU A 44 -18.60 -2.13 -12.66
N ASN A 45 -18.04 -1.74 -11.52
CA ASN A 45 -17.45 -2.67 -10.57
C ASN A 45 -18.52 -3.62 -9.97
N ALA A 46 -19.68 -3.10 -9.57
CA ALA A 46 -20.81 -3.88 -9.06
C ALA A 46 -21.34 -4.88 -10.10
N PHE A 47 -21.43 -4.46 -11.38
CA PHE A 47 -21.76 -5.35 -12.50
C PHE A 47 -20.79 -6.52 -12.57
N LEU A 48 -19.49 -6.24 -12.66
CA LEU A 48 -18.48 -7.27 -12.84
C LEU A 48 -18.38 -8.18 -11.62
N PHE A 49 -18.43 -7.61 -10.42
CA PHE A 49 -18.37 -8.37 -9.18
C PHE A 49 -19.53 -9.36 -9.05
N SER A 50 -20.76 -8.87 -9.21
CA SER A 50 -21.95 -9.73 -9.17
C SER A 50 -21.88 -10.79 -10.27
N TYR A 51 -21.39 -10.44 -11.46
CA TYR A 51 -21.27 -11.38 -12.57
C TYR A 51 -20.29 -12.50 -12.23
N VAL A 52 -19.16 -12.17 -11.61
CA VAL A 52 -18.16 -13.15 -11.16
C VAL A 52 -18.69 -14.03 -10.04
N LEU A 53 -19.38 -13.46 -9.04
CA LEU A 53 -19.95 -14.23 -7.95
C LEU A 53 -21.01 -15.22 -8.43
N LEU A 54 -21.91 -14.78 -9.31
CA LEU A 54 -23.05 -15.58 -9.78
C LEU A 54 -22.66 -16.64 -10.81
N ARG A 55 -21.59 -16.41 -11.59
CA ARG A 55 -21.13 -17.38 -12.61
C ARG A 55 -20.50 -18.60 -11.94
N ARG A 56 -21.12 -19.78 -12.09
CA ARG A 56 -20.65 -21.04 -11.50
C ARG A 56 -19.49 -21.70 -12.26
N ASP A 57 -19.44 -21.52 -13.59
CA ASP A 57 -18.47 -22.22 -14.44
C ASP A 57 -17.18 -21.42 -14.68
N GLY A 58 -16.08 -21.97 -14.14
CA GLY A 58 -14.70 -21.44 -14.16
C GLY A 58 -13.95 -21.62 -15.48
N ALA A 59 -14.63 -21.59 -16.63
CA ALA A 59 -13.95 -21.50 -17.92
C ALA A 59 -13.28 -20.12 -18.02
N ALA A 60 -12.04 -20.04 -17.54
CA ALA A 60 -11.23 -18.84 -17.59
C ALA A 60 -10.93 -18.52 -19.06
N SER A 61 -11.53 -17.45 -19.58
CA SER A 61 -11.12 -16.87 -20.86
C SER A 61 -9.73 -16.27 -20.67
N SER A 62 -8.72 -17.10 -20.93
CA SER A 62 -7.33 -16.64 -20.99
C SER A 62 -6.97 -16.32 -22.42
N PHE A 63 -6.48 -15.11 -22.66
CA PHE A 63 -5.86 -14.77 -23.95
C PHE A 63 -4.36 -15.04 -23.84
N LYS A 64 -3.83 -15.76 -24.81
CA LYS A 64 -2.40 -16.07 -24.92
C LYS A 64 -1.82 -15.23 -26.04
N ILE A 65 -0.97 -14.27 -25.70
CA ILE A 65 -0.22 -13.50 -26.70
C ILE A 65 1.06 -14.27 -27.00
N ALA A 66 1.19 -14.73 -28.25
CA ALA A 66 2.31 -15.54 -28.70
C ALA A 66 3.35 -14.73 -29.47
N HIS A 67 3.76 -13.56 -28.98
CA HIS A 67 4.79 -12.74 -29.64
C HIS A 67 5.78 -12.19 -28.61
N ALA A 68 6.95 -12.82 -28.50
CA ALA A 68 7.94 -12.52 -27.47
C ALA A 68 8.73 -11.21 -27.71
N GLN A 69 8.73 -10.68 -28.94
CA GLN A 69 9.56 -9.52 -29.30
C GLN A 69 8.84 -8.17 -29.17
N ILE A 70 7.53 -8.11 -29.46
CA ILE A 70 6.75 -6.86 -29.43
C ILE A 70 6.86 -6.13 -28.08
N PRO A 71 6.73 -6.80 -26.92
CA PRO A 71 6.85 -6.12 -25.63
C PRO A 71 8.21 -5.46 -25.40
N ASN A 72 9.29 -6.06 -25.92
CA ASN A 72 10.65 -5.51 -25.78
C ASN A 72 10.88 -4.28 -26.66
N ILE A 73 10.29 -4.26 -27.85
CA ILE A 73 10.37 -3.12 -28.77
C ILE A 73 9.56 -1.96 -28.18
N ILE A 74 8.33 -2.22 -27.71
CA ILE A 74 7.48 -1.21 -27.08
C ILE A 74 8.17 -0.62 -25.85
N LEU A 75 8.78 -1.45 -25.01
CA LEU A 75 9.50 -0.98 -23.82
C LEU A 75 10.73 -0.12 -24.17
N GLY A 76 11.50 -0.52 -25.19
CA GLY A 76 12.63 0.26 -25.68
C GLY A 76 12.18 1.62 -26.23
N ALA A 77 11.15 1.61 -27.09
CA ALA A 77 10.56 2.83 -27.65
C ALA A 77 10.02 3.75 -26.55
N LEU A 78 9.29 3.20 -25.57
CA LEU A 78 8.76 3.97 -24.43
C LEU A 78 9.90 4.62 -23.64
N THR A 79 10.98 3.89 -23.37
CA THR A 79 12.13 4.43 -22.62
C THR A 79 12.82 5.55 -23.39
N ILE A 80 13.06 5.36 -24.69
CA ILE A 80 13.65 6.39 -25.56
C ILE A 80 12.75 7.62 -25.59
N LEU A 81 11.44 7.44 -25.82
CA LEU A 81 10.47 8.54 -25.83
C LEU A 81 10.44 9.28 -24.49
N SER A 82 10.50 8.58 -23.36
CA SER A 82 10.55 9.22 -22.05
C SER A 82 11.82 10.03 -21.84
N VAL A 83 12.99 9.51 -22.26
CA VAL A 83 14.26 10.26 -22.21
C VAL A 83 14.20 11.49 -23.10
N LEU A 84 13.71 11.35 -24.34
CA LEU A 84 13.57 12.46 -25.28
C LEU A 84 12.60 13.53 -24.74
N ALA A 85 11.47 13.13 -24.15
CA ALA A 85 10.49 14.07 -23.59
C ALA A 85 11.10 14.89 -22.44
N VAL A 86 11.87 14.27 -21.54
CA VAL A 86 12.52 14.99 -20.43
C VAL A 86 13.66 15.90 -20.93
N LEU A 87 14.39 15.50 -21.97
CA LEU A 87 15.50 16.29 -22.53
C LEU A 87 15.04 17.48 -23.38
N PHE A 88 14.00 17.31 -24.20
CA PHE A 88 13.67 18.26 -25.26
C PHE A 88 12.42 19.09 -25.01
N VAL A 89 11.50 18.66 -24.14
CA VAL A 89 10.34 19.50 -23.77
C VAL A 89 10.81 20.50 -22.71
N PRO A 90 10.70 21.83 -22.93
CA PRO A 90 11.10 22.84 -21.95
C PRO A 90 10.26 22.74 -20.66
N ALA A 91 10.76 23.30 -19.56
CA ALA A 91 9.97 23.34 -18.33
C ALA A 91 8.91 24.45 -18.40
N TYR A 92 7.71 24.17 -17.88
CA TYR A 92 6.65 25.15 -17.73
C TYR A 92 7.01 26.16 -16.64
N ASN A 93 7.06 27.45 -17.01
CA ASN A 93 7.46 28.54 -16.11
C ASN A 93 6.30 29.17 -15.32
N GLY A 94 5.06 28.77 -15.58
CA GLY A 94 3.90 29.33 -14.89
C GLY A 94 3.72 28.76 -13.48
N SER A 95 2.77 29.33 -12.74
CA SER A 95 2.47 28.86 -11.37
C SER A 95 1.57 27.62 -11.38
N MET A 96 1.54 26.89 -10.26
CA MET A 96 0.60 25.74 -10.09
C MET A 96 -0.88 26.16 -10.19
N LEU A 97 -1.22 27.43 -9.91
CA LEU A 97 -2.60 27.92 -10.01
C LEU A 97 -3.05 28.01 -11.46
N GLU A 98 -2.11 28.04 -12.39
CA GLU A 98 -2.32 28.06 -13.83
C GLU A 98 -2.23 26.65 -14.44
N TRP A 99 -2.50 25.60 -13.66
CA TRP A 99 -2.38 24.22 -14.12
C TRP A 99 -3.20 23.93 -15.40
N MET A 100 -4.30 24.65 -15.61
CA MET A 100 -5.12 24.59 -16.83
C MET A 100 -4.39 25.09 -18.09
N LYS A 101 -3.30 25.87 -17.94
CA LYS A 101 -2.46 26.37 -19.05
C LYS A 101 -1.29 25.43 -19.37
N ILE A 102 -1.07 24.36 -18.59
CA ILE A 102 -0.01 23.39 -18.84
C ILE A 102 -0.32 22.64 -20.13
N SER A 103 0.62 22.65 -21.07
CA SER A 103 0.41 22.04 -22.39
C SER A 103 0.42 20.51 -22.31
N PRO A 104 -0.17 19.80 -23.29
CA PRO A 104 -0.07 18.35 -23.35
C PRO A 104 1.38 17.82 -23.39
N LEU A 105 2.32 18.60 -23.94
CA LEU A 105 3.74 18.22 -23.98
C LEU A 105 4.39 18.28 -22.59
N ASP A 106 4.04 19.27 -21.78
CA ASP A 106 4.51 19.38 -20.39
C ASP A 106 3.96 18.21 -19.55
N TRP A 107 2.69 17.83 -19.76
CA TRP A 107 2.11 16.62 -19.15
C TRP A 107 2.81 15.34 -19.62
N LEU A 108 3.20 15.25 -20.90
CA LEU A 108 4.00 14.14 -21.41
C LEU A 108 5.38 14.07 -20.76
N ARG A 109 6.04 15.23 -20.54
CA ARG A 109 7.31 15.31 -19.81
C ARG A 109 7.15 14.84 -18.36
N TYR A 110 6.09 15.25 -17.68
CA TYR A 110 5.79 14.77 -16.33
C TYR A 110 5.52 13.26 -16.27
N LEU A 111 4.70 12.72 -17.18
CA LEU A 111 4.47 11.27 -17.26
C LEU A 111 5.77 10.50 -17.55
N SER A 112 6.63 11.08 -18.38
CA SER A 112 7.95 10.52 -18.69
C SER A 112 8.89 10.56 -17.49
N SER A 113 8.84 11.62 -16.66
CA SER A 113 9.62 11.67 -15.42
C SER A 113 9.15 10.61 -14.43
N LEU A 114 7.84 10.40 -14.26
CA LEU A 114 7.30 9.30 -13.45
C LEU A 114 7.74 7.92 -13.96
N LEU A 115 7.78 7.71 -15.28
CA LEU A 115 8.28 6.44 -15.83
C LEU A 115 9.76 6.23 -15.51
N LEU A 116 10.60 7.26 -15.69
CA LEU A 116 12.05 7.18 -15.50
C LEU A 116 12.49 7.11 -14.04
N THR A 117 11.71 7.67 -13.10
CA THR A 117 12.04 7.68 -11.66
C THR A 117 11.26 6.64 -10.86
N SER A 118 10.05 6.30 -11.29
CA SER A 118 9.13 5.48 -10.51
C SER A 118 8.79 4.14 -11.14
N PHE A 119 9.24 3.76 -12.35
CA PHE A 119 8.88 2.43 -12.91
C PHE A 119 9.98 1.71 -13.68
N LEU A 120 10.62 2.39 -14.64
CA LEU A 120 11.52 1.75 -15.60
C LEU A 120 12.78 1.17 -14.95
N PRO A 121 13.50 1.86 -14.04
CA PRO A 121 14.71 1.32 -13.42
C PRO A 121 14.45 -0.01 -12.69
N GLY A 122 13.41 -0.04 -11.86
CA GLY A 122 13.00 -1.22 -11.13
C GLY A 122 12.49 -2.32 -12.04
N TYR A 123 11.73 -1.99 -13.08
CA TYR A 123 11.29 -2.98 -14.08
C TYR A 123 12.46 -3.68 -14.76
N PHE A 124 13.45 -2.92 -15.24
CA PHE A 124 14.63 -3.49 -15.88
C PHE A 124 15.42 -4.38 -14.92
N LEU A 125 15.67 -3.91 -13.68
CA LEU A 125 16.35 -4.72 -12.67
C LEU A 125 15.60 -6.02 -12.39
N LEU A 126 14.28 -5.96 -12.22
CA LEU A 126 13.47 -7.16 -11.99
C LEU A 126 13.52 -8.13 -13.16
N LYS A 127 13.53 -7.67 -14.41
CA LYS A 127 13.65 -8.58 -15.56
C LYS A 127 15.04 -9.18 -15.71
N ILE A 128 16.09 -8.47 -15.27
CA ILE A 128 17.45 -9.01 -15.20
C ILE A 128 17.53 -10.14 -14.16
N LEU A 129 16.88 -9.97 -13.01
CA LEU A 129 16.87 -10.91 -11.88
C LEU A 129 15.90 -12.09 -12.08
N ASP A 130 14.65 -11.82 -12.47
CA ASP A 130 13.57 -12.80 -12.65
C ASP A 130 13.58 -13.42 -14.05
N ARG A 131 14.69 -14.07 -14.38
CA ARG A 131 14.86 -14.74 -15.68
C ARG A 131 13.89 -15.89 -15.88
N LYS A 132 13.33 -16.47 -14.81
CA LYS A 132 12.40 -17.60 -14.88
C LYS A 132 10.93 -17.18 -14.87
N HIS A 133 10.64 -15.88 -14.81
CA HIS A 133 9.27 -15.35 -14.72
C HIS A 133 8.49 -15.97 -13.55
N VAL A 134 9.14 -16.07 -12.39
CA VAL A 134 8.56 -16.64 -11.17
C VAL A 134 7.58 -15.66 -10.53
N LEU A 135 7.81 -14.35 -10.72
CA LEU A 135 6.96 -13.29 -10.18
C LEU A 135 5.71 -13.11 -11.04
N ASP A 136 4.57 -12.95 -10.37
CA ASP A 136 3.28 -12.76 -11.01
C ASP A 136 3.16 -11.34 -11.59
N THR A 137 2.41 -11.14 -12.68
CA THR A 137 2.35 -9.85 -13.38
C THR A 137 1.96 -8.68 -12.47
N GLY A 138 0.97 -8.86 -11.58
CA GLY A 138 0.53 -7.81 -10.66
C GLY A 138 1.65 -7.36 -9.70
N ILE A 139 2.38 -8.31 -9.11
CA ILE A 139 3.48 -7.97 -8.20
C ILE A 139 4.67 -7.37 -8.96
N VAL A 140 4.88 -7.72 -10.23
CA VAL A 140 5.94 -7.10 -11.05
C VAL A 140 5.70 -5.60 -11.21
N ILE A 141 4.45 -5.14 -11.36
CA ILE A 141 4.15 -3.70 -11.45
C ILE A 141 4.51 -2.99 -10.13
N VAL A 142 4.04 -3.53 -9.00
CA VAL A 142 4.33 -2.98 -7.66
C VAL A 142 5.82 -2.97 -7.37
N LEU A 143 6.52 -4.07 -7.64
CA LEU A 143 7.96 -4.18 -7.43
C LEU A 143 8.72 -3.25 -8.36
N SER A 144 8.30 -3.11 -9.63
CA SER A 144 8.93 -2.16 -10.55
C SER A 144 8.84 -0.76 -9.99
N TYR A 145 7.70 -0.44 -9.39
CA TYR A 145 7.50 0.83 -8.72
C TYR A 145 8.42 1.03 -7.51
N LEU A 146 8.34 0.16 -6.52
CA LEU A 146 9.11 0.28 -5.28
C LEU A 146 10.62 0.22 -5.50
N VAL A 147 11.09 -0.68 -6.36
CA VAL A 147 12.52 -0.80 -6.67
C VAL A 147 13.01 0.43 -7.43
N SER A 148 12.18 1.04 -8.29
CA SER A 148 12.55 2.31 -8.95
C SER A 148 12.68 3.45 -7.94
N LEU A 149 11.75 3.57 -6.99
CA LEU A 149 11.88 4.56 -5.91
C LEU A 149 13.21 4.40 -5.17
N PHE A 150 13.58 3.17 -4.84
CA PHE A 150 14.84 2.88 -4.16
C PHE A 150 16.07 3.21 -5.02
N ILE A 151 16.07 2.85 -6.31
CA ILE A 151 17.17 3.16 -7.24
C ILE A 151 17.31 4.68 -7.42
N THR A 152 16.19 5.38 -7.64
CA THR A 152 16.15 6.84 -7.78
C THR A 152 16.64 7.53 -6.52
N PHE A 153 16.23 7.03 -5.34
CA PHE A 153 16.77 7.49 -4.07
C PHE A 153 18.29 7.28 -3.99
N LEU A 154 18.82 6.09 -4.30
CA LEU A 154 20.26 5.83 -4.24
C LEU A 154 21.05 6.75 -5.18
N ALA A 155 20.53 6.98 -6.39
CA ALA A 155 21.13 7.88 -7.36
C ALA A 155 21.17 9.33 -6.85
N GLY A 156 20.04 9.84 -6.33
CA GLY A 156 19.96 11.18 -5.74
C GLY A 156 20.81 11.31 -4.48
N PHE A 157 20.75 10.34 -3.58
CA PHE A 157 21.46 10.32 -2.30
C PHE A 157 22.97 10.32 -2.48
N SER A 158 23.50 9.45 -3.35
CA SER A 158 24.95 9.39 -3.63
C SER A 158 25.49 10.75 -4.07
N PHE A 159 24.66 11.52 -4.77
CA PHE A 159 25.00 12.83 -5.24
C PHE A 159 24.85 13.91 -4.16
N SER A 160 23.73 13.92 -3.42
CA SER A 160 23.53 14.87 -2.32
C SER A 160 24.62 14.77 -1.24
N VAL A 161 25.15 13.56 -1.00
CA VAL A 161 26.27 13.34 -0.07
C VAL A 161 27.59 13.93 -0.59
N SER A 162 27.77 14.03 -1.91
CA SER A 162 28.98 14.59 -2.53
C SER A 162 29.08 16.12 -2.49
N ALA A 163 28.19 16.79 -1.74
CA ALA A 163 28.08 18.25 -1.61
C ALA A 163 27.84 19.02 -2.93
N ASN A 164 27.47 18.32 -4.00
CA ASN A 164 27.05 18.94 -5.25
C ASN A 164 25.53 19.18 -5.26
N SER A 165 25.06 20.22 -5.96
CA SER A 165 23.62 20.51 -6.11
C SER A 165 22.97 19.69 -7.22
N LEU A 166 21.84 19.03 -6.92
CA LEU A 166 21.18 18.10 -7.83
C LEU A 166 20.71 18.79 -9.12
N ASP A 167 20.49 20.11 -9.07
CA ASP A 167 20.08 20.96 -10.19
C ASP A 167 20.92 20.79 -11.46
N SER A 168 22.23 20.51 -11.34
CA SER A 168 23.14 20.42 -12.49
C SER A 168 23.31 19.00 -13.05
N LEU A 169 23.25 17.97 -12.20
CA LEU A 169 23.63 16.60 -12.57
C LEU A 169 22.54 15.55 -12.32
N GLY A 170 21.45 15.90 -11.65
CA GLY A 170 20.34 14.98 -11.38
C GLY A 170 19.75 14.39 -12.66
N LEU A 171 19.51 15.23 -13.67
CA LEU A 171 18.99 14.80 -14.97
C LEU A 171 19.95 13.81 -15.69
N PRO A 172 21.24 14.15 -15.93
CA PRO A 172 22.21 13.21 -16.50
C PRO A 172 22.30 11.88 -15.74
N ILE A 173 22.28 11.89 -14.41
CA ILE A 173 22.43 10.68 -13.59
C ILE A 173 21.24 9.74 -13.77
N ILE A 174 20.00 10.25 -13.71
CA ILE A 174 18.81 9.41 -13.85
C ILE A 174 18.69 8.85 -15.27
N ILE A 175 19.01 9.65 -16.28
CA ILE A 175 19.07 9.17 -17.67
C ILE A 175 20.15 8.10 -17.81
N SER A 176 21.35 8.34 -17.30
CA SER A 176 22.46 7.37 -17.36
C SER A 176 22.13 6.07 -16.64
N THR A 177 21.46 6.15 -15.49
CA THR A 177 21.01 4.97 -14.72
C THR A 177 20.00 4.14 -15.51
N ASN A 178 19.01 4.80 -16.13
CA ASN A 178 18.02 4.13 -16.97
C ASN A 178 18.67 3.50 -18.22
N ILE A 179 19.56 4.23 -18.91
CA ILE A 179 20.31 3.74 -20.08
C ILE A 179 21.20 2.54 -19.71
N PHE A 180 21.88 2.61 -18.57
CA PHE A 180 22.72 1.51 -18.09
C PHE A 180 21.88 0.25 -17.83
N LEU A 181 20.75 0.38 -17.14
CA LEU A 181 19.87 -0.74 -16.82
C LEU A 181 19.22 -1.35 -18.07
N ILE A 182 18.77 -0.54 -19.04
CA ILE A 182 18.20 -1.04 -20.29
C ILE A 182 19.27 -1.76 -21.14
N VAL A 183 20.52 -1.27 -21.17
CA VAL A 183 21.63 -1.94 -21.86
C VAL A 183 21.89 -3.31 -21.22
N ILE A 184 22.03 -3.38 -19.89
CA ILE A 184 22.21 -4.67 -19.19
C ILE A 184 21.03 -5.61 -19.46
N TYR A 185 19.82 -5.07 -19.45
CA TYR A 185 18.60 -5.83 -19.75
C TYR A 185 18.68 -6.48 -21.14
N TYR A 186 19.00 -5.71 -22.18
CA TYR A 186 19.13 -6.24 -23.54
C TYR A 186 20.27 -7.25 -23.67
N LEU A 187 21.44 -6.96 -23.08
CA LEU A 187 22.58 -7.88 -23.09
C LEU A 187 22.23 -9.21 -22.41
N THR A 188 21.49 -9.16 -21.31
CA THR A 188 21.07 -10.34 -20.55
C THR A 188 19.99 -11.15 -21.27
N ASN A 189 19.07 -10.49 -21.98
CA ASN A 189 17.93 -11.14 -22.65
C ASN A 189 18.16 -11.54 -24.11
N ARG A 190 19.29 -11.19 -24.73
CA ARG A 190 19.60 -11.52 -26.14
C ARG A 190 19.53 -13.02 -26.47
N LYS A 191 19.85 -13.89 -25.51
CA LYS A 191 19.85 -15.36 -25.69
C LYS A 191 18.49 -16.03 -25.50
N LYS A 192 17.42 -15.27 -25.26
CA LYS A 192 16.14 -15.81 -24.79
C LYS A 192 15.09 -15.88 -25.91
N THR A 193 15.29 -16.76 -26.88
CA THR A 193 14.28 -17.14 -27.90
C THR A 193 13.28 -18.16 -27.34
N ARG A 194 12.64 -17.86 -26.21
CA ARG A 194 11.51 -18.68 -25.72
C ARG A 194 10.20 -17.95 -25.97
N ASN A 195 9.24 -18.68 -26.53
CA ASN A 195 7.84 -18.26 -26.61
C ASN A 195 7.31 -18.02 -25.19
N CYS A 196 7.43 -16.79 -24.71
CA CYS A 196 6.80 -16.36 -23.47
C CYS A 196 5.32 -16.17 -23.77
N LEU A 197 4.51 -17.16 -23.41
CA LEU A 197 3.06 -17.05 -23.47
C LEU A 197 2.62 -16.24 -22.25
N VAL A 198 2.29 -14.96 -22.46
CA VAL A 198 1.62 -14.17 -21.44
C VAL A 198 0.15 -14.58 -21.45
N THR A 199 -0.30 -15.22 -20.38
CA THR A 199 -1.71 -15.52 -20.15
C THR A 199 -2.35 -14.39 -19.36
N ILE A 200 -3.22 -13.61 -19.99
CA ILE A 200 -4.01 -12.58 -19.29
C ILE A 200 -5.38 -13.19 -18.99
N ASN A 201 -5.77 -13.14 -17.71
CA ASN A 201 -7.10 -13.52 -17.27
C ASN A 201 -8.01 -12.29 -17.36
N TRP A 202 -8.88 -12.25 -18.38
CA TRP A 202 -9.78 -11.12 -18.61
C TRP A 202 -10.76 -10.88 -17.47
N LEU A 203 -11.12 -11.93 -16.72
CA LEU A 203 -12.00 -11.81 -15.57
C LEU A 203 -11.30 -11.06 -14.43
N GLU A 204 -10.06 -11.45 -14.16
CA GLU A 204 -9.22 -10.83 -13.12
C GLU A 204 -8.89 -9.39 -13.49
N LEU A 205 -8.47 -9.15 -14.73
CA LEU A 205 -8.23 -7.80 -15.25
C LEU A 205 -9.51 -6.96 -15.23
N GLY A 206 -10.62 -7.55 -15.68
CA GLY A 206 -11.92 -6.92 -15.71
C GLY A 206 -12.40 -6.50 -14.33
N LEU A 207 -12.10 -7.26 -13.27
CA LEU A 207 -12.47 -6.89 -11.90
C LEU A 207 -11.50 -5.88 -11.25
N LEU A 208 -10.20 -6.02 -11.50
CA LEU A 208 -9.22 -5.11 -10.92
C LEU A 208 -9.32 -3.71 -11.54
N LEU A 209 -9.47 -3.62 -12.86
CA LEU A 209 -9.41 -2.36 -13.58
C LEU A 209 -10.45 -1.33 -13.09
N PRO A 210 -11.74 -1.67 -12.89
CA PRO A 210 -12.71 -0.74 -12.29
C PRO A 210 -12.34 -0.30 -10.88
N ILE A 211 -11.82 -1.19 -10.02
CA ILE A 211 -11.39 -0.81 -8.67
C ILE A 211 -10.24 0.19 -8.76
N LEU A 212 -9.25 -0.09 -9.61
CA LEU A 212 -8.12 0.80 -9.86
C LEU A 212 -8.60 2.14 -10.45
N THR A 213 -9.60 2.12 -11.34
CA THR A 213 -10.23 3.33 -11.87
C THR A 213 -10.94 4.13 -10.79
N VAL A 214 -11.73 3.50 -9.91
CA VAL A 214 -12.36 4.17 -8.76
C VAL A 214 -11.31 4.87 -7.91
N ILE A 215 -10.24 4.17 -7.55
CA ILE A 215 -9.17 4.73 -6.73
C ILE A 215 -8.47 5.87 -7.45
N THR A 216 -8.16 5.71 -8.73
CA THR A 216 -7.46 6.73 -9.52
C THR A 216 -8.31 7.97 -9.69
N VAL A 217 -9.58 7.83 -10.10
CA VAL A 217 -10.53 8.93 -10.27
C VAL A 217 -10.76 9.63 -8.92
N GLY A 218 -10.99 8.86 -7.85
CA GLY A 218 -11.12 9.42 -6.50
C GLY A 218 -9.87 10.19 -6.08
N SER A 219 -8.68 9.65 -6.33
CA SER A 219 -7.41 10.30 -6.03
C SER A 219 -7.20 11.59 -6.84
N VAL A 220 -7.62 11.62 -8.11
CA VAL A 220 -7.58 12.83 -8.95
C VAL A 220 -8.55 13.90 -8.45
N ILE A 221 -9.77 13.52 -8.02
CA ILE A 221 -10.72 14.46 -7.43
C ILE A 221 -10.16 15.02 -6.12
N THR A 222 -9.60 14.17 -5.26
CA THR A 222 -8.91 14.59 -4.03
C THR A 222 -7.72 15.49 -4.31
N MET A 223 -6.95 15.21 -5.37
CA MET A 223 -5.85 16.06 -5.82
C MET A 223 -6.34 17.48 -6.13
N ILE A 224 -7.34 17.60 -7.00
CA ILE A 224 -7.89 18.89 -7.45
C ILE A 224 -8.41 19.71 -6.25
N ASN A 225 -9.09 19.05 -5.32
CA ASN A 225 -9.65 19.71 -4.13
C ASN A 225 -8.59 20.11 -3.08
N ASN A 226 -7.36 19.62 -3.20
CA ASN A 226 -6.26 19.88 -2.26
C ASN A 226 -5.20 20.86 -2.80
N LEU A 227 -5.39 21.47 -3.97
CA LEU A 227 -4.51 22.52 -4.49
C LEU A 227 -4.58 23.79 -3.61
N PRO A 228 -3.45 24.43 -3.24
CA PRO A 228 -2.05 24.15 -3.58
C PRO A 228 -1.43 22.86 -3.03
N LEU A 229 -1.46 22.70 -1.70
CA LEU A 229 -0.96 21.59 -0.92
C LEU A 229 -1.61 21.71 0.45
N THR A 230 -2.24 20.63 0.91
CA THR A 230 -2.84 20.56 2.24
C THR A 230 -1.78 20.79 3.32
N SER A 231 -2.10 21.61 4.33
CA SER A 231 -1.20 21.86 5.47
C SER A 231 -0.87 20.58 6.24
N GLY A 232 0.28 20.57 6.93
CA GLY A 232 0.77 19.39 7.65
C GLY A 232 1.74 18.56 6.82
N ASP A 233 1.54 17.24 6.78
CA ASP A 233 2.48 16.28 6.17
C ASP A 233 2.81 16.59 4.70
N MET A 234 1.83 17.05 3.92
CA MET A 234 2.05 17.36 2.52
C MET A 234 2.92 18.61 2.35
N GLN A 235 2.71 19.69 3.10
CA GLN A 235 3.61 20.85 3.07
C GLN A 235 4.99 20.51 3.64
N ASN A 236 5.07 19.76 4.74
CA ASN A 236 6.34 19.40 5.39
C ASN A 236 7.25 18.58 4.46
N ASN A 237 6.72 17.54 3.84
CA ASN A 237 7.47 16.72 2.89
C ASN A 237 7.85 17.52 1.62
N TYR A 238 7.03 18.48 1.21
CA TYR A 238 7.31 19.33 0.05
C TYR A 238 8.45 20.32 0.36
N GLY A 239 8.35 21.06 1.46
CA GLY A 239 9.39 21.98 1.91
C GLY A 239 10.72 21.27 2.17
N THR A 240 10.67 20.05 2.72
CA THR A 240 11.87 19.22 2.90
C THR A 240 12.51 18.86 1.56
N ALA A 241 11.74 18.41 0.57
CA ALA A 241 12.26 18.14 -0.77
C ALA A 241 12.84 19.40 -1.44
N LEU A 242 12.22 20.58 -1.26
CA LEU A 242 12.77 21.83 -1.77
C LEU A 242 14.11 22.22 -1.13
N ASN A 243 14.33 21.84 0.13
CA ASN A 243 15.63 22.06 0.77
C ASN A 243 16.71 21.15 0.17
N PHE A 244 16.37 19.91 -0.20
CA PHE A 244 17.31 18.98 -0.84
C PHE A 244 17.78 19.43 -2.23
N LEU A 245 16.96 20.17 -2.99
CA LEU A 245 17.36 20.79 -4.27
C LEU A 245 18.64 21.64 -4.11
N LYS A 246 18.72 22.36 -2.98
CA LYS A 246 19.85 23.25 -2.66
C LYS A 246 21.07 22.50 -2.09
N GLY A 247 20.95 21.19 -1.84
CA GLY A 247 21.93 20.36 -1.17
C GLY A 247 21.39 19.70 0.10
N PHE A 248 22.20 18.86 0.74
CA PHE A 248 21.78 18.16 1.95
C PHE A 248 21.52 19.16 3.09
N PRO A 249 20.30 19.25 3.66
CA PRO A 249 19.90 20.40 4.50
C PRO A 249 20.37 20.28 5.96
N VAL A 250 21.69 20.33 6.15
CA VAL A 250 22.34 20.29 7.47
C VAL A 250 22.68 21.70 7.93
N TYR A 251 22.17 22.09 9.09
CA TYR A 251 22.55 23.34 9.76
C TYR A 251 22.86 23.05 11.23
N GLY A 252 24.05 23.47 11.69
CA GLY A 252 24.49 23.25 13.07
C GLY A 252 24.59 21.75 13.45
N GLY A 253 24.96 20.88 12.49
CA GLY A 253 25.02 19.44 12.70
C GLY A 253 23.66 18.74 12.84
N LYS A 254 22.57 19.46 12.55
CA LYS A 254 21.20 18.93 12.62
C LYS A 254 20.50 19.12 11.28
N MET A 255 19.60 18.21 10.95
CA MET A 255 18.77 18.34 9.76
C MET A 255 17.69 19.40 9.99
N VAL A 256 17.57 20.38 9.10
CA VAL A 256 16.52 21.42 9.16
C VAL A 256 15.25 20.90 8.50
N THR A 257 14.70 19.84 9.08
CA THR A 257 13.50 19.18 8.55
C THR A 257 12.54 18.82 9.66
N TYR A 258 11.27 19.18 9.46
CA TYR A 258 10.17 18.76 10.31
C TYR A 258 9.66 17.39 9.84
N GLY A 259 10.13 16.33 10.49
CA GLY A 259 9.41 15.05 10.58
C GLY A 259 9.39 14.13 9.36
N GLY A 260 10.22 14.35 8.33
CA GLY A 260 10.29 13.48 7.15
C GLY A 260 11.68 12.86 6.94
N GLY A 261 11.75 11.55 6.69
CA GLY A 261 12.98 10.85 6.31
C GLY A 261 13.55 11.37 4.98
N TYR A 262 14.88 11.37 4.82
CA TYR A 262 15.52 11.91 3.61
C TYR A 262 15.16 11.14 2.33
N LEU A 263 14.73 9.88 2.42
CA LEU A 263 14.48 9.03 1.25
C LEU A 263 13.40 9.61 0.33
N PHE A 264 12.23 9.93 0.89
CA PHE A 264 11.11 10.42 0.09
C PHE A 264 11.39 11.83 -0.43
N ALA A 265 12.08 12.65 0.36
CA ALA A 265 12.47 14.00 -0.02
C ALA A 265 13.44 14.01 -1.21
N ILE A 266 14.49 13.19 -1.18
CA ILE A 266 15.45 13.05 -2.27
C ILE A 266 14.78 12.49 -3.53
N TYR A 267 13.87 11.52 -3.38
CA TYR A 267 13.06 11.04 -4.50
C TYR A 267 12.21 12.16 -5.13
N LEU A 268 11.52 12.97 -4.30
CA LEU A 268 10.70 14.08 -4.76
C LEU A 268 11.53 15.16 -5.45
N ASP A 269 12.70 15.50 -4.90
CA ASP A 269 13.66 16.43 -5.48
C ASP A 269 14.03 15.99 -6.92
N VAL A 270 14.49 14.75 -7.08
CA VAL A 270 14.79 14.18 -8.40
C VAL A 270 13.56 14.25 -9.33
N LEU A 271 12.37 13.93 -8.83
CA LEU A 271 11.15 14.05 -9.63
C LEU A 271 10.87 15.49 -10.06
N PHE A 272 11.09 16.49 -9.20
CA PHE A 272 10.87 17.91 -9.49
C PHE A 272 11.80 18.42 -10.59
N ILE A 273 13.06 17.99 -10.58
CA ILE A 273 14.03 18.35 -11.62
C ILE A 273 13.58 17.81 -13.00
N LEU A 274 13.08 16.57 -13.04
CA LEU A 274 12.69 15.93 -14.31
C LEU A 274 11.29 16.34 -14.79
N SER A 275 10.36 16.66 -13.90
CA SER A 275 8.92 16.81 -14.21
C SER A 275 8.61 17.91 -15.21
N GLY A 276 9.36 19.01 -15.20
CA GLY A 276 9.09 20.18 -16.04
C GLY A 276 7.76 20.89 -15.75
N ILE A 277 7.05 20.52 -14.68
CA ILE A 277 5.84 21.18 -14.18
C ILE A 277 6.09 21.69 -12.75
N PRO A 278 5.26 22.62 -12.21
CA PRO A 278 5.45 23.13 -10.86
C PRO A 278 5.57 22.01 -9.84
N SER A 279 6.59 22.04 -9.00
CA SER A 279 6.96 20.94 -8.09
C SER A 279 5.83 20.54 -7.12
N ALA A 280 5.04 21.50 -6.66
CA ALA A 280 3.82 21.24 -5.89
C ALA A 280 2.83 20.34 -6.65
N LEU A 281 2.61 20.62 -7.94
CA LEU A 281 1.75 19.82 -8.81
C LEU A 281 2.37 18.46 -9.13
N ALA A 282 3.69 18.40 -9.36
CA ALA A 282 4.41 17.15 -9.57
C ALA A 282 4.29 16.19 -8.37
N LYS A 283 4.39 16.74 -7.15
CA LYS A 283 4.15 16.01 -5.91
C LYS A 283 2.71 15.54 -5.82
N GLN A 284 1.75 16.44 -6.01
CA GLN A 284 0.33 16.11 -5.97
C GLN A 284 -0.02 15.01 -6.97
N GLY A 285 0.54 15.06 -8.19
CA GLY A 285 0.31 14.05 -9.19
C GLY A 285 0.72 12.63 -8.76
N LEU A 286 1.48 12.44 -7.68
CA LEU A 286 1.69 11.09 -7.11
C LEU A 286 0.40 10.44 -6.58
N TYR A 287 -0.70 11.18 -6.43
CA TYR A 287 -2.04 10.63 -6.14
C TYR A 287 -2.45 9.51 -7.10
N ILE A 288 -2.10 9.58 -8.38
CA ILE A 288 -2.41 8.49 -9.34
C ILE A 288 -1.72 7.17 -8.96
N LEU A 289 -0.65 7.18 -8.16
CA LEU A 289 0.07 5.97 -7.77
C LEU A 289 -0.47 5.32 -6.47
N SER A 290 -1.53 5.88 -5.89
CA SER A 290 -2.17 5.36 -4.67
C SER A 290 -2.64 3.91 -4.79
N PHE A 291 -3.01 3.49 -6.00
CA PHE A 291 -3.48 2.13 -6.28
C PHE A 291 -2.39 1.06 -6.07
N MET A 292 -1.12 1.44 -5.93
CA MET A 292 -0.01 0.49 -5.69
C MET A 292 -0.22 -0.30 -4.40
N SER A 293 -0.77 0.33 -3.36
CA SER A 293 -1.11 -0.34 -2.10
C SER A 293 -2.13 -1.45 -2.31
N LEU A 294 -3.17 -1.18 -3.11
CA LEU A 294 -4.21 -2.16 -3.42
C LEU A 294 -3.65 -3.31 -4.26
N LEU A 295 -2.83 -3.01 -5.27
CA LEU A 295 -2.24 -4.04 -6.12
C LEU A 295 -1.25 -4.92 -5.34
N ALA A 296 -0.53 -4.33 -4.39
CA ALA A 296 0.35 -5.05 -3.46
C ALA A 296 -0.48 -5.95 -2.52
N PHE A 297 -1.56 -5.43 -1.94
CA PHE A 297 -2.50 -6.21 -1.13
C PHE A 297 -3.06 -7.40 -1.91
N TYR A 298 -3.65 -7.15 -3.09
CA TYR A 298 -4.17 -8.16 -4.00
C TYR A 298 -3.13 -9.26 -4.28
N SER A 299 -1.91 -8.85 -4.64
CA SER A 299 -0.82 -9.77 -4.94
C SER A 299 -0.41 -10.61 -3.73
N SER A 300 -0.37 -10.00 -2.54
CA SER A 300 -0.06 -10.70 -1.30
C SER A 300 -1.11 -11.78 -1.01
N ILE A 301 -2.42 -11.45 -0.99
CA ILE A 301 -3.49 -12.42 -0.79
C ILE A 301 -3.44 -13.53 -1.86
N LYS A 302 -3.18 -13.17 -3.12
CA LYS A 302 -3.00 -14.14 -4.20
C LYS A 302 -1.86 -15.12 -3.92
N ALA A 303 -0.71 -14.67 -3.40
CA ALA A 303 0.37 -15.59 -3.03
C ALA A 303 -0.02 -16.55 -1.91
N TRP A 304 -0.74 -16.06 -0.89
CA TRP A 304 -1.18 -16.86 0.26
C TRP A 304 -2.21 -17.92 -0.09
N PHE A 305 -3.10 -17.60 -1.03
CA PHE A 305 -4.24 -18.46 -1.37
C PHE A 305 -4.22 -18.96 -2.82
N SER A 306 -3.13 -18.83 -3.56
CA SER A 306 -3.01 -19.34 -4.94
C SER A 306 -3.29 -20.84 -5.09
N GLU A 307 -3.05 -21.62 -4.04
CA GLU A 307 -3.31 -23.06 -3.97
C GLU A 307 -4.79 -23.40 -3.67
N SER A 308 -5.65 -22.43 -3.34
CA SER A 308 -7.07 -22.71 -3.09
C SER A 308 -7.81 -23.04 -4.38
N GLN A 309 -8.81 -23.93 -4.28
CA GLN A 309 -9.70 -24.24 -5.41
C GLN A 309 -10.41 -22.97 -5.92
N ASP A 310 -10.67 -22.00 -5.04
CA ASP A 310 -11.28 -20.73 -5.41
C ASP A 310 -10.22 -19.67 -5.74
N LYS A 311 -10.09 -19.37 -7.03
CA LYS A 311 -9.20 -18.31 -7.55
C LYS A 311 -9.76 -16.90 -7.36
N ARG A 312 -11.01 -16.75 -6.90
CA ARG A 312 -11.69 -15.46 -6.73
C ARG A 312 -11.38 -14.81 -5.38
N LEU A 313 -10.87 -15.58 -4.41
CA LEU A 313 -10.62 -15.10 -3.06
C LEU A 313 -9.80 -13.80 -2.99
N PRO A 314 -8.68 -13.64 -3.74
CA PRO A 314 -7.92 -12.38 -3.68
C PRO A 314 -8.71 -11.18 -4.21
N LEU A 315 -9.58 -11.40 -5.20
CA LEU A 315 -10.44 -10.34 -5.76
C LEU A 315 -11.52 -9.93 -4.76
N VAL A 316 -12.19 -10.91 -4.13
CA VAL A 316 -13.19 -10.65 -3.10
C VAL A 316 -12.58 -9.92 -1.91
N ALA A 317 -11.42 -10.37 -1.43
CA ALA A 317 -10.71 -9.71 -0.33
C ALA A 317 -10.36 -8.26 -0.69
N THR A 318 -9.85 -8.02 -1.90
CA THR A 318 -9.52 -6.68 -2.39
C THR A 318 -10.74 -5.77 -2.44
N MET A 319 -11.88 -6.28 -2.89
CA MET A 319 -13.13 -5.51 -2.89
C MET A 319 -13.66 -5.24 -1.49
N LEU A 320 -13.62 -6.21 -0.58
CA LEU A 320 -14.05 -5.97 0.80
C LEU A 320 -13.14 -4.96 1.51
N SER A 321 -11.84 -4.96 1.19
CA SER A 321 -10.88 -4.04 1.80
C SER A 321 -11.14 -2.55 1.50
N ILE A 322 -11.85 -2.22 0.41
CA ILE A 322 -12.26 -0.85 0.09
C ILE A 322 -13.63 -0.47 0.69
N LEU A 323 -14.39 -1.43 1.24
CA LEU A 323 -15.74 -1.24 1.78
C LEU A 323 -15.76 -1.17 3.31
N LEU A 324 -14.65 -0.75 3.90
CA LEU A 324 -14.56 -0.59 5.34
C LEU A 324 -15.47 0.60 5.75
N GLY A 325 -16.65 0.22 6.27
CA GLY A 325 -17.56 0.75 7.31
C GLY A 325 -18.23 2.11 7.29
N PHE A 326 -18.55 2.61 8.50
CA PHE A 326 -19.86 3.23 8.77
C PHE A 326 -19.94 4.76 8.79
N GLY A 327 -18.84 5.47 8.59
CA GLY A 327 -18.81 6.94 8.58
C GLY A 327 -19.70 7.54 7.50
N GLY A 328 -19.74 6.93 6.31
CA GLY A 328 -20.65 7.33 5.25
C GLY A 328 -22.12 7.15 5.64
N LEU A 329 -22.47 6.07 6.36
CA LEU A 329 -23.82 5.86 6.88
C LEU A 329 -24.17 6.89 7.96
N TYR A 330 -23.21 7.23 8.82
CA TYR A 330 -23.41 8.24 9.84
C TYR A 330 -23.54 9.66 9.24
N ALA A 331 -22.77 9.99 8.20
CA ALA A 331 -22.94 11.23 7.45
C ALA A 331 -24.33 11.31 6.78
N LEU A 332 -24.84 10.20 6.24
CA LEU A 332 -26.21 10.13 5.74
C LEU A 332 -27.22 10.35 6.86
N TYR A 333 -27.05 9.70 8.01
CA TYR A 333 -27.88 9.90 9.20
C TYR A 333 -27.94 11.38 9.59
N LEU A 334 -26.78 12.05 9.73
CA LEU A 334 -26.69 13.47 10.04
C LEU A 334 -27.40 14.35 9.01
N LYS A 335 -27.27 14.03 7.71
CA LYS A 335 -27.94 14.78 6.64
C LYS A 335 -29.46 14.66 6.70
N PHE A 336 -29.99 13.52 7.12
CA PHE A 336 -31.43 13.29 7.26
C PHE A 336 -32.00 13.86 8.56
N THR A 337 -31.25 13.85 9.65
CA THR A 337 -31.73 14.34 10.95
C THR A 337 -31.53 15.83 11.13
N ASP A 338 -30.53 16.41 10.49
CA ASP A 338 -30.26 17.84 10.53
C ASP A 338 -30.10 18.41 9.10
N PRO A 339 -31.19 18.89 8.49
CA PRO A 339 -31.17 19.53 7.17
C PRO A 339 -30.27 20.78 7.10
N ALA A 340 -29.88 21.36 8.24
CA ALA A 340 -29.04 22.56 8.29
C ALA A 340 -27.61 22.30 7.80
N TYR A 341 -27.18 21.04 7.70
CA TYR A 341 -25.95 20.65 6.99
C TYR A 341 -26.09 20.90 5.48
N THR A 342 -26.00 22.16 5.08
CA THR A 342 -25.94 22.60 3.69
C THR A 342 -24.55 22.38 3.10
N ASN A 343 -23.51 22.44 3.92
CA ASN A 343 -22.12 22.26 3.52
C ASN A 343 -21.65 20.80 3.76
N ILE A 344 -21.31 20.09 2.69
CA ILE A 344 -20.81 18.70 2.75
C ILE A 344 -19.49 18.58 3.53
N ILE A 345 -18.62 19.59 3.48
CA ILE A 345 -17.33 19.57 4.19
C ILE A 345 -17.57 19.58 5.70
N GLN A 346 -18.50 20.43 6.17
CA GLN A 346 -18.87 20.48 7.57
C GLN A 346 -19.48 19.15 8.02
N LEU A 347 -20.39 18.58 7.22
CA LEU A 347 -21.00 17.28 7.49
C LEU A 347 -19.95 16.16 7.61
N LEU A 348 -19.03 16.06 6.64
CA LEU A 348 -17.98 15.06 6.64
C LEU A 348 -16.97 15.28 7.77
N SER A 349 -16.66 16.52 8.13
CA SER A 349 -15.82 16.86 9.27
C SER A 349 -16.48 16.41 10.59
N THR A 350 -17.76 16.69 10.77
CA THR A 350 -18.53 16.20 11.92
C THR A 350 -18.54 14.68 11.95
N ALA A 351 -18.91 14.02 10.84
CA ALA A 351 -18.94 12.57 10.77
C ALA A 351 -17.57 11.96 11.10
N THR A 352 -16.50 12.48 10.51
CA THR A 352 -15.11 12.10 10.81
C THR A 352 -14.81 12.20 12.31
N SER A 353 -15.20 13.31 12.94
CA SER A 353 -14.93 13.55 14.36
C SER A 353 -15.66 12.57 15.28
N LYS A 354 -16.74 11.95 14.80
CA LYS A 354 -17.61 11.07 15.59
C LYS A 354 -17.35 9.60 15.34
N THR A 355 -16.99 9.20 14.12
CA THR A 355 -16.88 7.78 13.75
C THR A 355 -15.45 7.31 13.56
N TYR A 356 -14.48 8.23 13.55
CA TYR A 356 -13.04 7.93 13.40
C TYR A 356 -12.64 7.40 12.01
N ASP A 357 -13.60 7.01 11.18
CA ASP A 357 -13.39 6.08 10.09
C ASP A 357 -13.43 6.72 8.69
N ILE A 358 -13.72 8.01 8.57
CA ILE A 358 -13.64 8.69 7.27
C ILE A 358 -12.19 9.10 7.01
N TYR A 359 -11.57 9.81 7.97
CA TYR A 359 -10.20 10.31 7.84
C TYR A 359 -9.14 9.26 8.19
N MET A 360 -9.33 8.43 9.23
CA MET A 360 -8.28 7.52 9.72
C MET A 360 -8.36 6.10 9.12
N ARG A 361 -9.01 5.93 7.96
CA ARG A 361 -9.39 4.58 7.48
C ARG A 361 -9.09 4.24 6.05
N ILE A 362 -9.23 5.16 5.09
CA ILE A 362 -9.33 4.70 3.69
C ILE A 362 -7.95 4.30 3.18
N LEU A 363 -7.62 3.01 3.35
CA LEU A 363 -6.31 2.41 3.08
C LEU A 363 -5.83 2.60 1.64
N TYR A 364 -6.74 2.95 0.73
CA TYR A 364 -6.50 2.96 -0.71
C TYR A 364 -6.96 4.24 -1.42
N LEU A 365 -7.68 5.14 -0.74
CA LEU A 365 -8.01 6.49 -1.25
C LEU A 365 -7.32 7.49 -0.35
N PRO A 366 -6.05 7.84 -0.64
CA PRO A 366 -5.33 8.81 0.14
C PRO A 366 -6.03 10.16 0.09
N ASP A 367 -6.15 10.79 1.25
CA ASP A 367 -6.56 12.17 1.47
C ASP A 367 -5.39 13.16 1.29
N ILE A 368 -4.15 12.65 1.39
CA ILE A 368 -2.88 13.36 1.21
C ILE A 368 -1.85 12.53 0.44
N VAL A 369 -0.95 13.18 -0.31
CA VAL A 369 0.27 12.53 -0.82
C VAL A 369 1.28 12.40 0.31
N ALA A 370 1.36 11.18 0.86
CA ALA A 370 2.25 10.83 1.95
C ALA A 370 3.10 9.58 1.62
N PRO A 371 4.28 9.43 2.25
CA PRO A 371 5.09 8.22 2.16
C PRO A 371 4.34 6.95 2.59
N LEU A 372 3.37 7.06 3.50
CA LEU A 372 2.53 5.93 3.92
C LEU A 372 1.88 5.21 2.72
N TRP A 373 1.19 5.98 1.88
CA TRP A 373 0.40 5.48 0.76
C TRP A 373 1.27 5.05 -0.42
N ASN A 374 2.36 5.77 -0.63
CA ASN A 374 3.24 5.59 -1.78
C ASN A 374 4.37 4.61 -1.51
N ILE A 375 4.73 4.34 -0.25
CA ILE A 375 5.87 3.50 0.13
C ILE A 375 5.48 2.51 1.22
N GLY A 376 5.00 2.97 2.37
CA GLY A 376 4.77 2.14 3.56
C GLY A 376 3.87 0.93 3.30
N LEU A 377 2.62 1.16 2.90
CA LEU A 377 1.65 0.09 2.63
C LEU A 377 2.03 -0.82 1.45
N PRO A 378 2.46 -0.29 0.29
CA PRO A 378 2.94 -1.15 -0.79
C PRO A 378 4.12 -2.04 -0.36
N VAL A 379 5.08 -1.51 0.40
CA VAL A 379 6.21 -2.29 0.93
C VAL A 379 5.71 -3.37 1.88
N PHE A 380 4.84 -3.03 2.82
CA PHE A 380 4.26 -3.97 3.78
C PHE A 380 3.63 -5.18 3.09
N PHE A 381 2.69 -4.95 2.17
CA PHE A 381 2.00 -6.03 1.47
C PHE A 381 2.95 -6.80 0.54
N THR A 382 3.93 -6.14 -0.07
CA THR A 382 4.95 -6.81 -0.89
C THR A 382 5.88 -7.69 -0.04
N LEU A 383 6.20 -7.29 1.19
CA LEU A 383 6.97 -8.11 2.12
C LEU A 383 6.12 -9.31 2.61
N LEU A 384 4.81 -9.12 2.85
CA LEU A 384 3.88 -10.22 3.12
C LEU A 384 3.76 -11.20 1.94
N TYR A 385 3.86 -10.73 0.70
CA TYR A 385 3.94 -11.60 -0.49
C TYR A 385 5.16 -12.54 -0.42
N PHE A 386 6.33 -12.02 -0.05
CA PHE A 386 7.58 -12.79 0.04
C PHE A 386 7.63 -13.78 1.21
N LEU A 387 6.81 -13.61 2.26
CA LEU A 387 6.68 -14.62 3.33
C LEU A 387 6.24 -15.99 2.81
N LYS A 388 5.41 -16.01 1.75
CA LYS A 388 4.84 -17.24 1.18
C LYS A 388 5.39 -17.56 -0.20
N LYS A 389 5.66 -16.57 -1.05
CA LYS A 389 6.10 -16.82 -2.44
C LYS A 389 7.49 -17.45 -2.46
N ASN A 390 7.59 -18.62 -3.08
CA ASN A 390 8.87 -19.23 -3.39
C ASN A 390 9.52 -18.51 -4.58
N SER A 391 10.70 -17.94 -4.37
CA SER A 391 11.49 -17.21 -5.36
C SER A 391 12.97 -17.57 -5.21
N SER A 392 13.77 -17.30 -6.25
CA SER A 392 15.20 -17.60 -6.20
C SER A 392 15.89 -16.85 -5.05
N ASN A 393 16.95 -17.43 -4.50
CA ASN A 393 17.73 -16.78 -3.44
C ASN A 393 18.26 -15.41 -3.90
N LEU A 394 18.62 -15.28 -5.19
CA LEU A 394 19.06 -14.01 -5.77
C LEU A 394 17.97 -12.93 -5.70
N ILE A 395 16.74 -13.23 -6.13
CA ILE A 395 15.62 -12.27 -6.05
C ILE A 395 15.40 -11.85 -4.60
N ARG A 396 15.39 -12.80 -3.65
CA ARG A 396 15.19 -12.48 -2.24
C ARG A 396 16.34 -11.67 -1.66
N ALA A 397 17.58 -12.03 -1.96
CA ALA A 397 18.78 -11.35 -1.48
C ALA A 397 18.94 -9.93 -2.04
N THR A 398 18.29 -9.59 -3.15
CA THR A 398 18.31 -8.23 -3.71
C THR A 398 17.05 -7.45 -3.35
N ILE A 399 15.87 -8.03 -3.54
CA ILE A 399 14.59 -7.31 -3.45
C ILE A 399 14.14 -7.12 -2.00
N ILE A 400 14.23 -8.14 -1.13
CA ILE A 400 13.78 -8.00 0.27
C ILE A 400 14.60 -6.93 1.01
N PRO A 401 15.94 -6.91 0.94
CA PRO A 401 16.72 -5.84 1.56
C PRO A 401 16.38 -4.45 1.02
N ALA A 402 16.21 -4.32 -0.30
CA ALA A 402 15.81 -3.06 -0.93
C ALA A 402 14.44 -2.58 -0.42
N LEU A 403 13.46 -3.49 -0.30
CA LEU A 403 12.13 -3.16 0.23
C LEU A 403 12.18 -2.79 1.71
N VAL A 404 12.93 -3.52 2.54
CA VAL A 404 13.11 -3.19 3.95
C VAL A 404 13.79 -1.84 4.11
N ALA A 405 14.85 -1.56 3.35
CA ALA A 405 15.52 -0.26 3.38
C ALA A 405 14.61 0.88 2.90
N LEU A 406 13.91 0.69 1.77
CA LEU A 406 12.95 1.63 1.22
C LEU A 406 11.82 1.94 2.21
N GLY A 407 11.20 0.90 2.76
CA GLY A 407 10.11 1.06 3.73
C GLY A 407 10.62 1.70 5.02
N TYR A 408 11.76 1.28 5.54
CA TYR A 408 12.26 1.76 6.84
C TYR A 408 12.65 3.24 6.78
N MET A 409 13.30 3.67 5.69
CA MET A 409 13.69 5.07 5.47
C MET A 409 12.57 5.95 4.90
N GLY A 410 11.60 5.36 4.19
CA GLY A 410 10.46 6.07 3.61
C GLY A 410 9.32 6.28 4.62
N HIS A 411 8.91 5.21 5.30
CA HIS A 411 7.91 5.25 6.37
C HIS A 411 8.11 4.05 7.32
N THR A 412 8.88 4.27 8.38
CA THR A 412 9.47 3.22 9.26
C THR A 412 8.46 2.18 9.77
N SER A 413 7.25 2.62 10.03
CA SER A 413 6.34 1.91 10.91
C SER A 413 5.77 0.63 10.32
N GLU A 414 5.40 0.62 9.04
CA GLU A 414 4.87 -0.60 8.43
C GLU A 414 5.96 -1.67 8.32
N VAL A 415 7.24 -1.28 8.25
CA VAL A 415 8.36 -2.23 8.34
C VAL A 415 8.49 -2.80 9.76
N ILE A 416 8.32 -2.00 10.81
CA ILE A 416 8.29 -2.50 12.20
C ILE A 416 7.15 -3.50 12.38
N ILE A 417 5.94 -3.17 11.91
CA ILE A 417 4.78 -4.07 11.93
C ILE A 417 5.11 -5.36 11.19
N PHE A 418 5.67 -5.26 9.98
CA PHE A 418 6.07 -6.42 9.21
C PHE A 418 7.10 -7.29 9.95
N ILE A 419 8.11 -6.70 10.60
CA ILE A 419 9.12 -7.45 11.35
C ILE A 419 8.49 -8.23 12.51
N ILE A 420 7.56 -7.62 13.24
CA ILE A 420 6.78 -8.31 14.29
C ILE A 420 6.00 -9.47 13.69
N ILE A 421 5.28 -9.25 12.58
CA ILE A 421 4.51 -10.29 11.89
C ILE A 421 5.43 -11.41 11.38
N ALA A 422 6.58 -11.07 10.81
CA ALA A 422 7.57 -12.02 10.31
C ALA A 422 8.17 -12.88 11.44
N PHE A 423 8.42 -12.27 12.60
CA PHE A 423 8.87 -12.98 13.80
C PHE A 423 7.81 -13.99 14.28
N ILE A 424 6.56 -13.56 14.43
CA ILE A 424 5.43 -14.41 14.85
C ILE A 424 5.20 -15.53 13.83
N TYR A 425 5.22 -15.19 12.54
CA TYR A 425 5.13 -16.17 11.46
C TYR A 425 6.24 -17.21 11.58
N THR A 426 7.49 -16.79 11.78
CA THR A 426 8.64 -17.69 11.89
C THR A 426 8.48 -18.68 13.04
N LEU A 427 8.08 -18.20 14.22
CA LEU A 427 7.91 -19.03 15.41
C LEU A 427 6.78 -20.06 15.24
N PHE A 428 5.59 -19.61 14.85
CA PHE A 428 4.37 -20.44 14.93
C PHE A 428 3.91 -20.99 13.57
N PHE A 429 4.13 -20.26 12.48
CA PHE A 429 3.48 -20.51 11.18
C PHE A 429 4.42 -20.87 10.03
N ARG A 430 5.74 -20.79 10.21
CA ARG A 430 6.73 -21.27 9.23
C ARG A 430 6.85 -22.79 9.27
N LYS A 431 6.96 -23.46 8.12
CA LYS A 431 7.23 -24.92 8.02
C LYS A 431 8.76 -25.12 7.96
N SER A 432 9.27 -26.26 8.41
CA SER A 432 10.67 -26.61 8.13
C SER A 432 10.89 -26.62 6.61
N ASN A 433 12.03 -26.11 6.15
CA ASN A 433 12.38 -25.94 4.73
C ASN A 433 11.54 -24.93 3.92
N SER A 434 10.62 -24.18 4.54
CA SER A 434 9.97 -23.08 3.82
C SER A 434 10.92 -21.90 3.63
N VAL A 435 10.50 -20.94 2.79
CA VAL A 435 11.24 -19.70 2.48
C VAL A 435 11.78 -19.06 3.77
N LYS A 436 13.07 -18.73 3.76
CA LYS A 436 13.75 -17.92 4.78
C LYS A 436 13.69 -16.48 4.37
N ILE A 437 13.29 -15.61 5.28
CA ILE A 437 13.27 -14.17 5.05
C ILE A 437 14.05 -13.38 6.09
N GLY A 438 14.23 -13.92 7.31
CA GLY A 438 14.90 -13.23 8.42
C GLY A 438 16.25 -12.64 8.03
N PRO A 439 17.20 -13.43 7.47
CA PRO A 439 18.52 -12.93 7.09
C PRO A 439 18.47 -11.77 6.08
N TYR A 440 17.47 -11.76 5.19
CA TYR A 440 17.30 -10.69 4.21
C TYR A 440 16.70 -9.42 4.83
N ILE A 441 15.88 -9.55 5.88
CA ILE A 441 15.45 -8.40 6.69
C ILE A 441 16.66 -7.78 7.39
N VAL A 442 17.51 -8.59 8.02
CA VAL A 442 18.74 -8.11 8.68
C VAL A 442 19.65 -7.42 7.68
N LEU A 443 19.83 -7.98 6.49
CA LEU A 443 20.59 -7.33 5.41
C LEU A 443 19.97 -5.98 5.00
N GLY A 444 18.64 -5.88 4.92
CA GLY A 444 17.94 -4.62 4.66
C GLY A 444 18.17 -3.56 5.74
N LEU A 445 18.11 -3.95 7.02
CA LEU A 445 18.46 -3.05 8.13
C LEU A 445 19.94 -2.65 8.09
N GLY A 446 20.83 -3.53 7.63
CA GLY A 446 22.23 -3.20 7.37
C GLY A 446 22.39 -2.14 6.27
N VAL A 447 21.58 -2.21 5.20
CA VAL A 447 21.54 -1.16 4.16
C VAL A 447 21.05 0.17 4.74
N VAL A 448 20.04 0.16 5.63
CA VAL A 448 19.62 1.36 6.37
C VAL A 448 20.80 1.93 7.17
N THR A 449 21.53 1.09 7.90
CA THR A 449 22.70 1.53 8.66
C THR A 449 23.77 2.15 7.79
N LEU A 450 24.11 1.52 6.65
CA LEU A 450 25.11 2.06 5.74
C LEU A 450 24.68 3.41 5.15
N ALA A 451 23.42 3.54 4.73
CA ALA A 451 22.90 4.80 4.20
C ALA A 451 22.88 5.90 5.27
N ASP A 452 22.45 5.59 6.49
CA ASP A 452 22.35 6.57 7.58
C ASP A 452 23.73 7.00 8.09
N LEU A 453 24.71 6.08 8.13
CA LEU A 453 26.10 6.40 8.46
C LEU A 453 26.80 7.23 7.37
N ALA A 454 26.44 7.02 6.10
CA ALA A 454 26.96 7.81 4.99
C ALA A 454 26.29 9.19 4.89
N ALA A 455 25.13 9.37 5.52
CA ALA A 455 24.42 10.64 5.50
C ALA A 455 25.15 11.69 6.36
N PRO A 456 25.18 12.97 5.92
CA PRO A 456 25.72 14.07 6.72
C PRO A 456 25.08 14.22 8.11
N VAL A 457 23.85 13.74 8.29
CA VAL A 457 23.15 13.67 9.58
C VAL A 457 22.43 12.33 9.68
N GLN A 458 22.67 11.63 10.78
CA GLN A 458 22.01 10.36 11.13
C GLN A 458 20.59 10.64 11.64
N MET A 459 19.61 9.90 11.12
CA MET A 459 18.20 9.99 11.54
C MET A 459 17.61 8.66 11.98
N PHE A 460 18.11 7.54 11.43
CA PHE A 460 17.44 6.25 11.57
C PHE A 460 18.09 5.35 12.62
N VAL A 461 19.42 5.31 12.67
CA VAL A 461 20.20 4.46 13.57
C VAL A 461 20.52 5.21 14.85
N SER A 462 20.96 6.45 14.75
CA SER A 462 21.28 7.32 15.89
C SER A 462 20.32 8.50 15.85
N SER A 463 19.44 8.61 16.84
CA SER A 463 18.46 9.70 16.90
C SER A 463 18.36 10.23 18.32
N GLY A 464 18.57 11.54 18.53
CA GLY A 464 18.34 12.21 19.82
C GLY A 464 19.48 13.13 20.27
N VAL A 465 19.16 13.99 21.26
CA VAL A 465 20.15 14.85 21.94
C VAL A 465 21.02 13.95 22.83
N GLY A 466 22.24 13.66 22.39
CA GLY A 466 23.19 12.78 23.11
C GLY A 466 23.65 11.51 22.38
N ALA A 467 23.36 11.35 21.08
CA ALA A 467 23.90 10.29 20.20
C ALA A 467 23.60 8.84 20.64
N GLY A 468 22.45 8.61 21.29
CA GLY A 468 21.96 7.27 21.58
C GLY A 468 21.40 6.55 20.34
N LEU A 469 21.43 5.22 20.36
CA LEU A 469 20.78 4.39 19.34
C LEU A 469 19.25 4.59 19.38
N SER A 470 18.65 4.71 18.19
CA SER A 470 17.21 4.79 17.99
C SER A 470 16.53 3.52 18.52
N LEU A 471 15.68 3.67 19.53
CA LEU A 471 14.94 2.54 20.14
C LEU A 471 14.13 1.74 19.09
N PRO A 472 13.36 2.37 18.17
CA PRO A 472 12.70 1.65 17.08
C PRO A 472 13.64 0.81 16.22
N PHE A 473 14.84 1.31 15.94
CA PHE A 473 15.85 0.61 15.15
C PHE A 473 16.42 -0.59 15.90
N VAL A 474 16.77 -0.41 17.17
CA VAL A 474 17.31 -1.48 18.03
C VAL A 474 16.28 -2.62 18.17
N ILE A 475 15.01 -2.29 18.45
CA ILE A 475 13.94 -3.30 18.55
C ILE A 475 13.78 -4.04 17.22
N SER A 476 13.76 -3.32 16.10
CA SER A 476 13.65 -3.92 14.76
C SER A 476 14.79 -4.88 14.46
N LEU A 477 16.03 -4.48 14.80
CA LEU A 477 17.22 -5.29 14.61
C LEU A 477 17.19 -6.55 15.48
N ILE A 478 16.87 -6.41 16.76
CA ILE A 478 16.75 -7.56 17.68
C ILE A 478 15.72 -8.55 17.18
N LEU A 479 14.52 -8.09 16.79
CA LEU A 479 13.46 -8.96 16.28
C LEU A 479 13.84 -9.62 14.95
N ALA A 480 14.50 -8.90 14.03
CA ALA A 480 14.96 -9.45 12.77
C ALA A 480 16.06 -10.51 12.95
N VAL A 481 17.00 -10.28 13.86
CA VAL A 481 18.04 -11.25 14.24
C VAL A 481 17.39 -12.46 14.92
N ALA A 482 16.48 -12.25 15.86
CA ALA A 482 15.76 -13.33 16.53
C ALA A 482 14.95 -14.18 15.55
N ALA A 483 14.27 -13.55 14.57
CA ALA A 483 13.59 -14.25 13.49
C ALA A 483 14.58 -15.08 12.65
N SER A 484 15.73 -14.50 12.28
CA SER A 484 16.78 -15.20 11.51
C SER A 484 17.32 -16.42 12.25
N VAL A 485 17.61 -16.28 13.55
CA VAL A 485 18.08 -17.38 14.41
C VAL A 485 17.00 -18.45 14.53
N ALA A 486 15.75 -18.06 14.80
CA ALA A 486 14.63 -19.00 14.85
C ALA A 486 14.44 -19.74 13.52
N GLU A 487 14.66 -19.08 12.38
CA GLU A 487 14.61 -19.72 11.07
C GLU A 487 15.69 -20.78 10.88
N LEU A 488 16.92 -20.50 11.32
CA LEU A 488 18.06 -21.41 11.22
C LEU A 488 17.90 -22.61 12.15
N VAL A 489 17.52 -22.35 13.40
CA VAL A 489 17.32 -23.40 14.42
C VAL A 489 16.20 -24.35 14.02
N LYS A 490 15.09 -23.85 13.49
CA LYS A 490 13.92 -24.66 13.09
C LYS A 490 14.18 -25.60 11.91
N ASP A 491 15.18 -25.31 11.09
CA ASP A 491 15.60 -26.20 10.00
C ASP A 491 16.62 -27.26 10.45
N ARG A 492 17.34 -27.03 11.57
CA ARG A 492 18.35 -27.97 12.11
C ARG A 492 17.80 -28.87 13.19
N CYS A 493 17.07 -28.30 14.14
CA CYS A 493 16.41 -29.03 15.18
C CYS A 493 14.99 -29.35 14.70
N THR A 494 14.59 -30.63 14.74
CA THR A 494 13.18 -31.03 14.71
C THR A 494 12.52 -30.43 15.94
N PHE A 495 12.10 -29.17 15.82
CA PHE A 495 11.60 -28.36 16.91
C PHE A 495 10.19 -28.84 17.28
N LEU A 496 10.12 -29.99 17.98
CA LEU A 496 8.89 -30.61 18.46
C LEU A 496 8.07 -29.62 19.30
N PHE A 497 8.74 -28.71 19.99
CA PHE A 497 8.12 -27.67 20.83
C PHE A 497 7.10 -26.81 20.06
N SER A 498 7.38 -26.39 18.83
CA SER A 498 6.48 -25.54 18.04
C SER A 498 5.21 -26.29 17.61
N MET A 499 5.35 -27.59 17.26
CA MET A 499 4.21 -28.42 16.90
C MET A 499 3.32 -28.74 18.10
N ASN A 500 3.92 -29.15 19.23
CA ASN A 500 3.17 -29.48 20.45
C ASN A 500 2.48 -28.26 21.07
N LEU A 501 3.14 -27.09 21.07
CA LEU A 501 2.51 -25.87 21.56
C LEU A 501 1.32 -25.47 20.69
N ARG A 502 1.45 -25.57 19.36
CA ARG A 502 0.36 -25.24 18.44
C ARG A 502 -0.81 -26.20 18.59
N THR A 503 -0.59 -27.51 18.62
CA THR A 503 -1.68 -28.49 18.78
C THR A 503 -2.39 -28.29 20.12
N SER A 504 -1.63 -28.14 21.21
CA SER A 504 -2.18 -27.84 22.54
C SER A 504 -3.00 -26.54 22.54
N LEU A 505 -2.47 -25.48 21.91
CA LEU A 505 -3.16 -24.20 21.81
C LEU A 505 -4.42 -24.28 20.96
N LEU A 506 -4.40 -25.01 19.84
CA LEU A 506 -5.58 -25.23 19.00
C LEU A 506 -6.66 -26.04 19.72
N GLU A 507 -6.30 -27.06 20.49
CA GLU A 507 -7.23 -27.82 21.30
C GLU A 507 -7.86 -26.98 22.41
N LYS A 508 -7.03 -26.21 23.13
CA LYS A 508 -7.49 -25.27 24.17
C LYS A 508 -8.41 -24.21 23.57
N LEU A 509 -8.00 -23.58 22.47
CA LEU A 509 -8.82 -22.59 21.75
C LEU A 509 -10.13 -23.19 21.28
N GLY A 510 -10.12 -24.41 20.72
CA GLY A 510 -11.34 -25.10 20.30
C GLY A 510 -12.31 -25.35 21.46
N LYS A 511 -11.80 -25.76 22.63
CA LYS A 511 -12.61 -25.95 23.84
C LYS A 511 -13.15 -24.61 24.37
N SER A 512 -12.29 -23.60 24.49
CA SER A 512 -12.65 -22.26 24.96
C SER A 512 -13.60 -21.53 24.02
N TRP A 513 -13.57 -21.82 22.71
CA TRP A 513 -14.42 -21.17 21.71
C TRP A 513 -15.91 -21.40 21.94
N ARG A 514 -16.29 -22.49 22.62
CA ARG A 514 -17.68 -22.75 23.03
C ARG A 514 -18.29 -21.53 23.74
N TYR A 515 -17.51 -20.86 24.58
CA TYR A 515 -17.89 -19.64 25.29
C TYR A 515 -17.37 -18.38 24.59
N GLY A 516 -16.13 -18.44 24.06
CA GLY A 516 -15.46 -17.30 23.42
C GLY A 516 -16.26 -16.68 22.27
N LYS A 517 -17.04 -17.47 21.53
CA LYS A 517 -17.90 -16.96 20.45
C LYS A 517 -18.99 -16.00 20.92
N TRP A 518 -19.57 -16.25 22.10
CA TRP A 518 -20.60 -15.39 22.68
C TRP A 518 -19.98 -14.13 23.28
N VAL A 519 -18.80 -14.27 23.89
CA VAL A 519 -18.01 -13.13 24.35
C VAL A 519 -17.64 -12.23 23.18
N LEU A 520 -17.23 -12.78 22.03
CA LEU A 520 -16.90 -11.99 20.84
C LEU A 520 -18.10 -11.14 20.36
N ILE A 521 -19.28 -11.75 20.24
CA ILE A 521 -20.51 -11.04 19.88
C ILE A 521 -20.84 -9.97 20.92
N TYR A 522 -20.82 -10.34 22.21
CA TYR A 522 -21.10 -9.42 23.30
C TYR A 522 -20.16 -8.21 23.27
N VAL A 523 -18.85 -8.41 23.14
CA VAL A 523 -17.86 -7.34 23.08
C VAL A 523 -18.10 -6.42 21.87
N TYR A 524 -18.42 -6.99 20.71
CA TYR A 524 -18.71 -6.21 19.51
C TYR A 524 -19.95 -5.31 19.69
N PHE A 525 -21.04 -5.87 20.23
CA PHE A 525 -22.25 -5.08 20.53
C PHE A 525 -22.02 -4.08 21.66
N PHE A 526 -21.27 -4.46 22.69
CA PHE A 526 -20.90 -3.59 23.79
C PHE A 526 -20.16 -2.35 23.26
N PHE A 527 -19.17 -2.51 22.39
CA PHE A 527 -18.48 -1.38 21.75
C PHE A 527 -19.44 -0.47 20.98
N PHE A 528 -20.38 -1.05 20.24
CA PHE A 528 -21.37 -0.26 19.49
C PHE A 528 -22.31 0.52 20.41
N VAL A 529 -22.79 -0.10 21.49
CA VAL A 529 -23.65 0.54 22.51
C VAL A 529 -22.88 1.62 23.28
N THR A 530 -21.62 1.37 23.64
CA THR A 530 -20.75 2.38 24.27
C THR A 530 -20.63 3.60 23.36
N TRP A 531 -20.34 3.42 22.07
CA TRP A 531 -20.28 4.54 21.13
C TRP A 531 -21.60 5.29 21.06
N LEU A 532 -22.75 4.61 20.89
CA LEU A 532 -24.06 5.26 20.87
C LEU A 532 -24.36 6.07 22.13
N THR A 533 -23.86 5.62 23.28
CA THR A 533 -24.07 6.29 24.58
C THR A 533 -23.27 7.59 24.68
N ILE A 534 -22.06 7.62 24.12
CA ILE A 534 -21.16 8.78 24.23
C ILE A 534 -21.10 9.64 22.95
N GLU A 535 -21.82 9.26 21.89
CA GLU A 535 -21.70 9.84 20.54
C GLU A 535 -21.85 11.36 20.54
N LYS A 536 -22.77 11.90 21.35
CA LYS A 536 -22.98 13.36 21.48
C LYS A 536 -21.74 14.10 21.98
N ASP A 537 -21.05 13.54 22.97
CA ASP A 537 -19.90 14.18 23.63
C ASP A 537 -18.56 13.78 23.01
N PHE A 538 -18.52 12.68 22.27
CA PHE A 538 -17.30 12.17 21.67
C PHE A 538 -16.79 13.10 20.57
N ASN A 539 -15.49 13.41 20.58
CA ASN A 539 -14.83 14.11 19.50
C ASN A 539 -13.39 13.58 19.35
N LEU A 540 -13.10 12.95 18.22
CA LEU A 540 -11.79 12.41 17.84
C LEU A 540 -10.64 13.36 18.18
N TRP A 541 -10.77 14.64 17.82
CA TRP A 541 -9.70 15.62 17.95
C TRP A 541 -9.46 16.01 19.42
N ALA A 542 -10.52 16.06 20.22
CA ALA A 542 -10.41 16.31 21.66
C ALA A 542 -9.81 15.10 22.41
N TRP A 543 -9.99 13.89 21.88
CA TRP A 543 -9.54 12.63 22.49
C TRP A 543 -8.14 12.20 22.05
N GLY A 544 -7.36 13.06 21.41
CA GLY A 544 -5.97 12.80 21.03
C GLY A 544 -5.74 12.57 19.52
N GLY A 545 -6.77 12.71 18.69
CA GLY A 545 -6.65 12.63 17.23
C GLY A 545 -5.99 11.32 16.80
N TYR A 546 -4.95 11.40 15.97
CA TYR A 546 -4.22 10.23 15.48
C TYR A 546 -3.41 9.47 16.56
N SER A 547 -3.17 10.09 17.72
CA SER A 547 -2.30 9.50 18.76
C SER A 547 -3.03 8.54 19.69
N PHE A 548 -4.37 8.55 19.71
CA PHE A 548 -5.14 7.73 20.64
C PHE A 548 -6.40 7.18 20.00
N THR A 549 -6.53 5.85 19.94
CA THR A 549 -7.70 5.18 19.36
C THR A 549 -8.51 4.44 20.42
N PRO A 550 -9.72 4.94 20.75
CA PRO A 550 -10.59 4.29 21.72
C PRO A 550 -11.08 2.92 21.22
N PHE A 551 -11.15 1.93 22.10
CA PHE A 551 -11.59 0.58 21.72
C PHE A 551 -13.03 0.54 21.15
N PHE A 552 -13.91 1.44 21.59
CA PHE A 552 -15.32 1.43 21.18
C PHE A 552 -15.54 1.90 19.73
N VAL A 553 -14.54 2.51 19.07
CA VAL A 553 -14.69 2.94 17.67
C VAL A 553 -14.49 1.80 16.65
N PHE A 554 -14.01 0.62 17.10
CA PHE A 554 -13.71 -0.49 16.19
C PHE A 554 -14.91 -0.97 15.36
N PRO A 555 -16.13 -1.14 15.89
CA PRO A 555 -17.28 -1.53 15.06
C PRO A 555 -17.59 -0.52 13.95
N LEU A 556 -17.41 0.79 14.20
CA LEU A 556 -17.61 1.82 13.17
C LEU A 556 -16.51 1.74 12.11
N ARG A 557 -15.26 1.58 12.60
CA ARG A 557 -14.03 1.50 11.80
C ARG A 557 -13.78 0.15 11.13
N PHE A 558 -14.60 -0.87 11.36
CA PHE A 558 -14.65 -2.07 10.50
C PHE A 558 -15.99 -2.22 9.76
N GLY A 559 -17.04 -1.62 10.30
CA GLY A 559 -18.40 -1.57 9.75
C GLY A 559 -18.91 -2.89 9.20
N ALA A 560 -19.50 -2.88 8.01
CA ALA A 560 -20.12 -4.08 7.44
C ALA A 560 -19.14 -5.25 7.25
N VAL A 561 -17.90 -4.96 6.86
CA VAL A 561 -16.84 -5.98 6.72
C VAL A 561 -16.41 -6.50 8.09
N GLY A 562 -16.32 -5.61 9.09
CA GLY A 562 -16.18 -5.94 10.52
C GLY A 562 -17.20 -6.96 10.99
N LEU A 563 -18.47 -6.62 10.80
CA LEU A 563 -19.60 -7.47 11.16
C LEU A 563 -19.54 -8.81 10.42
N LEU A 564 -19.26 -8.81 9.11
CA LEU A 564 -19.12 -10.03 8.31
C LEU A 564 -17.96 -10.91 8.82
N ALA A 565 -16.83 -10.31 9.21
CA ALA A 565 -15.70 -11.03 9.78
C ALA A 565 -16.07 -11.67 11.12
N ILE A 566 -16.74 -10.93 12.02
CA ILE A 566 -17.21 -11.46 13.30
C ILE A 566 -18.19 -12.63 13.11
N ILE A 567 -19.16 -12.50 12.21
CA ILE A 567 -20.10 -13.57 11.87
C ILE A 567 -19.36 -14.78 11.27
N SER A 568 -18.41 -14.54 10.38
CA SER A 568 -17.62 -15.60 9.75
C SER A 568 -16.76 -16.35 10.76
N ILE A 569 -16.11 -15.64 11.68
CA ILE A 569 -15.37 -16.23 12.80
C ILE A 569 -16.33 -17.02 13.68
N PHE A 570 -17.48 -16.46 14.04
CA PHE A 570 -18.50 -17.14 14.85
C PHE A 570 -18.92 -18.50 14.27
N ILE A 571 -19.22 -18.53 12.97
CA ILE A 571 -19.73 -19.73 12.28
C ILE A 571 -18.60 -20.71 11.94
N TYR A 572 -17.48 -20.22 11.42
CA TYR A 572 -16.45 -21.05 10.78
C TYR A 572 -15.15 -21.17 11.58
N PHE A 573 -15.11 -20.75 12.85
CA PHE A 573 -13.89 -20.76 13.66
C PHE A 573 -13.11 -22.08 13.59
N SER A 574 -13.78 -23.21 13.74
CA SER A 574 -13.14 -24.53 13.73
C SER A 574 -12.45 -24.85 12.40
N GLY A 575 -13.04 -24.42 11.28
CA GLY A 575 -12.43 -24.51 9.95
C GLY A 575 -11.26 -23.54 9.80
N ILE A 576 -11.41 -22.31 10.27
CA ILE A 576 -10.39 -21.25 10.23
C ILE A 576 -9.13 -21.67 10.99
N ILE A 577 -9.25 -22.18 12.23
CA ILE A 577 -8.09 -22.56 13.04
C ILE A 577 -7.38 -23.81 12.50
N ARG A 578 -8.10 -24.67 11.74
CA ARG A 578 -7.53 -25.85 11.09
C ARG A 578 -6.70 -25.48 9.87
N ASP A 579 -7.14 -24.51 9.04
CA ASP A 579 -6.31 -23.99 7.96
C ASP A 579 -5.22 -23.08 8.53
N ARG A 580 -3.96 -23.48 8.39
CA ARG A 580 -2.81 -22.74 8.92
C ARG A 580 -2.72 -21.30 8.42
N ARG A 581 -3.13 -21.04 7.18
CA ARG A 581 -3.07 -19.71 6.55
C ARG A 581 -4.14 -18.82 7.15
N LEU A 582 -5.38 -19.30 7.22
CA LEU A 582 -6.48 -18.56 7.82
C LEU A 582 -6.21 -18.31 9.30
N PHE A 583 -5.66 -19.30 10.02
CA PHE A 583 -5.25 -19.14 11.41
C PHE A 583 -4.16 -18.08 11.59
N PHE A 584 -3.21 -17.98 10.65
CA PHE A 584 -2.19 -16.93 10.67
C PHE A 584 -2.84 -15.54 10.60
N PHE A 585 -3.67 -15.27 9.60
CA PHE A 585 -4.36 -13.98 9.49
C PHE A 585 -5.28 -13.70 10.67
N LEU A 586 -6.03 -14.71 11.15
CA LEU A 586 -6.87 -14.58 12.35
C LEU A 586 -6.04 -14.18 13.58
N SER A 587 -4.83 -14.71 13.72
CA SER A 587 -3.96 -14.37 14.85
C SER A 587 -3.45 -12.93 14.82
N LEU A 588 -3.38 -12.30 13.63
CA LEU A 588 -2.94 -10.93 13.50
C LEU A 588 -3.93 -9.95 14.14
N ILE A 589 -5.24 -10.20 14.05
CA ILE A 589 -6.29 -9.31 14.59
C ILE A 589 -6.06 -8.96 16.08
N PRO A 590 -5.99 -9.92 17.03
CA PRO A 590 -5.76 -9.58 18.43
C PRO A 590 -4.37 -8.98 18.68
N ILE A 591 -3.35 -9.36 17.90
CA ILE A 591 -2.00 -8.75 18.00
C ILE A 591 -2.05 -7.28 17.60
N GLY A 592 -2.72 -6.96 16.49
CA GLY A 592 -2.89 -5.59 16.01
C GLY A 592 -3.63 -4.72 17.02
N PHE A 593 -4.72 -5.23 17.61
CA PHE A 593 -5.43 -4.52 18.69
C PHE A 593 -4.57 -4.34 19.94
N ALA A 594 -3.80 -5.35 20.35
CA ALA A 594 -2.89 -5.22 21.48
C ALA A 594 -1.80 -4.18 21.22
N LEU A 595 -1.20 -4.17 20.02
CA LEU A 595 -0.21 -3.17 19.63
C LEU A 595 -0.80 -1.76 19.54
N GLU A 596 -2.02 -1.63 19.02
CA GLU A 596 -2.77 -0.37 19.01
C GLU A 596 -2.99 0.16 20.42
N GLN A 597 -3.47 -0.69 21.34
CA GLN A 597 -3.68 -0.26 22.73
C GLN A 597 -2.37 0.01 23.47
N LEU A 598 -1.30 -0.75 23.22
CA LEU A 598 0.01 -0.43 23.78
C LEU A 598 0.53 0.91 23.24
N ALA A 599 0.26 1.22 21.97
CA ALA A 599 0.69 2.47 21.37
C ALA A 599 -0.04 3.70 21.91
N ASN A 600 -1.31 3.55 22.31
CA ASN A 600 -2.06 4.61 23.00
C ASN A 600 -1.34 5.12 24.27
N TYR A 601 -0.56 4.27 24.95
CA TYR A 601 0.02 4.58 26.26
C TYR A 601 1.55 4.67 26.29
N TYR A 602 2.24 3.87 25.49
CA TYR A 602 3.69 3.65 25.65
C TYR A 602 4.53 3.96 24.41
N LEU A 603 3.95 3.94 23.21
CA LEU A 603 4.69 4.13 21.96
C LEU A 603 4.32 5.45 21.30
N SER A 604 4.87 6.56 21.81
CA SER A 604 4.69 7.89 21.20
C SER A 604 5.23 8.00 19.76
N TYR A 605 5.96 6.99 19.27
CA TYR A 605 6.57 6.97 17.94
C TYR A 605 5.62 6.52 16.82
N TYR A 606 4.41 6.04 17.12
CA TYR A 606 3.47 5.62 16.07
C TYR A 606 2.01 5.95 16.38
N PRO A 607 1.24 6.41 15.37
CA PRO A 607 -0.20 6.59 15.52
C PRO A 607 -0.88 5.25 15.81
N ALA A 608 -1.43 5.12 17.02
CA ALA A 608 -1.99 3.88 17.55
C ALA A 608 -2.99 3.23 16.59
N TYR A 609 -3.85 4.04 15.96
CA TYR A 609 -4.92 3.59 15.06
C TYR A 609 -4.44 2.63 13.96
N ARG A 610 -3.19 2.68 13.53
CA ARG A 610 -2.80 1.94 12.32
C ARG A 610 -2.56 0.44 12.58
N TYR A 611 -2.14 0.04 13.79
CA TYR A 611 -1.84 -1.36 14.09
C TYR A 611 -3.07 -2.27 13.97
N GLY A 612 -4.21 -1.87 14.53
CA GLY A 612 -5.43 -2.67 14.53
C GLY A 612 -6.07 -2.76 13.16
N THR A 613 -6.03 -1.69 12.36
CA THR A 613 -6.60 -1.74 11.00
C THR A 613 -5.77 -2.52 10.01
N LEU A 614 -4.44 -2.37 10.02
CA LEU A 614 -3.60 -3.16 9.12
C LEU A 614 -3.60 -4.65 9.45
N ALA A 615 -3.78 -5.01 10.71
CA ALA A 615 -3.89 -6.41 11.11
C ALA A 615 -5.29 -6.99 10.87
N PHE A 616 -6.33 -6.14 10.83
CA PHE A 616 -7.70 -6.56 10.57
C PHE A 616 -7.96 -6.82 9.08
N VAL A 617 -7.41 -5.97 8.21
CA VAL A 617 -7.49 -6.08 6.74
C VAL A 617 -6.62 -7.22 6.24
#